data_AF-A0A950WYM6-F1
#
_entry.id   AF-A0A950WYM6-F1
#
_cell.length_a   1.000
_cell.length_b   1.000
_cell.length_c   1.000
_cell.angle_alpha   90.00
_cell.angle_beta   90.00
_cell.angle_gamma   90.00
#
_symmetry.space_group_name_H-M   'P 1'
#
loop_
_entity.id
_entity.type
_entity.pdbx_description
1 polymer ?
#
loop_
_entity_poly.entity_id
_entity_poly.type
_entity_poly.pdbx_seq_one_letter_code
_entity_poly.pdbx_strand_id
1 'polypeptide(L)'
;MARRPKHPRPTSTPSPEASEPIDTPTGNTEPIATRGPQFGEPAPTPDPDKFTVKHGSDAQAYKILDSQKGKLLPRPFPTGAGGDEPVLNLAQALGPKGTDIVKAITRAGQLVFHSVGDTGNTKGPHNMELVADKMVSDYNEKDPRAIPSFLYHLGDVVYSFGEAQYYYDQFYDPFRNYPAPIFAVPGNHDGMVAPNSTSSTLAAFLQNFCAYGEAPHRTPESGGLVRTAQVQPGVYFTFEAPFVRILALYSNCLEDPGVISDQNGSYPSLNDVQLTFLTAALQRIKKEKFAGAVLIAVHHPPYVAVNPSRKMNLGRHGSSPFMLQDIDTICANTGVWAHAILSGHAHNYQRFTRYLDNRETPFVVAGNGGHALQRLTGYGSPALRTPAIQTPLSDGQDKVVFENYDDTGYGYLRLIVNSSQLRIEYHPASDGDSAKTPDDSVTVDLATRTLVQYQV
;
A
#
# COMPACT_ATOMS: atom_id res chain seq x y z
N MET A 1 -42.12 22.14 -51.88
CA MET A 1 -42.35 21.29 -50.69
C MET A 1 -42.10 19.84 -51.07
N ALA A 2 -40.92 19.31 -50.74
CA ALA A 2 -40.57 17.91 -50.99
C ALA A 2 -40.69 17.12 -49.67
N ARG A 3 -41.43 16.00 -49.69
CA ARG A 3 -41.66 15.11 -48.54
C ARG A 3 -40.37 14.35 -48.19
N ARG A 4 -39.94 14.43 -46.93
CA ARG A 4 -38.84 13.63 -46.36
C ARG A 4 -39.20 12.14 -46.27
N PRO A 5 -38.25 11.21 -46.48
CA PRO A 5 -38.48 9.78 -46.27
C PRO A 5 -38.48 9.43 -44.78
N LYS A 6 -39.32 8.46 -44.39
CA LYS A 6 -39.44 7.94 -43.02
C LYS A 6 -38.27 6.99 -42.72
N HIS A 7 -37.54 7.24 -41.63
CA HIS A 7 -36.58 6.27 -41.09
C HIS A 7 -37.30 5.10 -40.38
N PRO A 8 -36.75 3.88 -40.42
CA PRO A 8 -37.28 2.75 -39.67
C PRO A 8 -37.00 2.92 -38.16
N ARG A 9 -37.93 2.44 -37.32
CA ARG A 9 -37.73 2.36 -35.86
C ARG A 9 -36.61 1.37 -35.53
N PRO A 10 -35.76 1.64 -34.51
CA PRO A 10 -34.83 0.64 -34.00
C PRO A 10 -35.63 -0.47 -33.31
N THR A 11 -35.32 -1.72 -33.66
CA THR A 11 -35.76 -2.92 -32.96
C THR A 11 -35.19 -2.95 -31.54
N SER A 12 -36.01 -3.39 -30.60
CA SER A 12 -35.71 -3.59 -29.18
C SER A 12 -34.41 -4.37 -28.97
N THR A 13 -33.50 -3.80 -28.20
CA THR A 13 -32.34 -4.50 -27.63
C THR A 13 -32.80 -5.61 -26.68
N PRO A 14 -32.23 -6.82 -26.75
CA PRO A 14 -32.50 -7.85 -25.75
C PRO A 14 -31.90 -7.44 -24.40
N SER A 15 -32.60 -7.78 -23.32
CA SER A 15 -32.11 -7.65 -21.94
C SER A 15 -30.77 -8.39 -21.78
N PRO A 16 -29.84 -7.91 -20.93
CA PRO A 16 -28.61 -8.64 -20.68
C PRO A 16 -28.96 -9.91 -19.89
N GLU A 17 -28.83 -11.06 -20.55
CA GLU A 17 -28.77 -12.37 -19.89
C GLU A 17 -27.55 -12.42 -18.97
N ALA A 18 -27.71 -13.18 -17.87
CA ALA A 18 -26.67 -13.41 -16.88
C ALA A 18 -25.39 -13.92 -17.56
N SER A 19 -24.25 -13.34 -17.18
CA SER A 19 -22.94 -13.74 -17.66
C SER A 19 -22.66 -15.22 -17.33
N GLU A 20 -22.43 -16.02 -18.37
CA GLU A 20 -21.89 -17.39 -18.29
C GLU A 20 -20.49 -17.43 -17.64
N PRO A 21 -20.01 -18.61 -17.20
CA PRO A 21 -18.90 -18.74 -16.27
C PRO A 21 -17.58 -18.24 -16.85
N ILE A 22 -16.90 -17.45 -16.04
CA ILE A 22 -15.58 -16.88 -16.25
C ILE A 22 -14.54 -18.01 -16.27
N ASP A 23 -13.66 -18.04 -17.28
CA ASP A 23 -12.50 -18.94 -17.31
C ASP A 23 -11.63 -18.64 -16.08
N THR A 24 -11.68 -19.53 -15.09
CA THR A 24 -10.75 -19.50 -13.96
C THR A 24 -9.34 -19.78 -14.49
N PRO A 25 -8.29 -19.16 -13.93
CA PRO A 25 -6.91 -19.49 -14.29
C PRO A 25 -6.72 -21.02 -14.21
N THR A 26 -6.37 -21.65 -15.32
CA THR A 26 -6.09 -23.09 -15.33
C THR A 26 -4.84 -23.33 -14.49
N GLY A 27 -4.96 -23.97 -13.32
CA GLY A 27 -3.76 -24.39 -12.58
C GLY A 27 -3.86 -24.53 -11.07
N ASN A 28 -4.90 -24.02 -10.40
CA ASN A 28 -5.08 -24.30 -8.98
C ASN A 28 -6.52 -24.07 -8.51
N THR A 29 -7.21 -25.10 -8.02
CA THR A 29 -8.58 -24.98 -7.48
C THR A 29 -8.65 -25.13 -5.96
N GLU A 30 -7.55 -25.55 -5.32
CA GLU A 30 -7.45 -25.82 -3.88
C GLU A 30 -6.05 -25.42 -3.37
N PRO A 31 -5.83 -25.11 -2.09
CA PRO A 31 -4.49 -24.82 -1.58
C PRO A 31 -3.48 -25.94 -1.89
N ILE A 32 -2.31 -25.61 -2.47
CA ILE A 32 -1.23 -26.58 -2.76
C ILE A 32 -0.09 -26.40 -1.75
N ALA A 33 0.11 -27.39 -0.90
CA ALA A 33 1.21 -27.40 0.06
C ALA A 33 2.60 -27.37 -0.63
N THR A 34 3.55 -26.69 0.00
CA THR A 34 4.93 -26.53 -0.49
C THR A 34 5.93 -26.88 0.61
N ARG A 35 7.21 -27.05 0.24
CA ARG A 35 8.28 -27.40 1.19
C ARG A 35 8.85 -26.19 1.95
N GLY A 36 8.35 -24.99 1.67
CA GLY A 36 8.84 -23.73 2.22
C GLY A 36 8.29 -22.55 1.41
N PRO A 37 8.47 -21.31 1.89
CA PRO A 37 8.01 -20.13 1.16
C PRO A 37 8.68 -20.04 -0.21
N GLN A 38 7.91 -19.61 -1.20
CA GLN A 38 8.36 -19.38 -2.57
C GLN A 38 7.93 -17.98 -2.99
N PHE A 39 8.81 -17.26 -3.70
CA PHE A 39 8.60 -15.86 -4.06
C PHE A 39 8.46 -15.72 -5.57
N GLY A 40 9.52 -15.31 -6.27
CA GLY A 40 9.51 -15.19 -7.71
C GLY A 40 9.63 -16.54 -8.43
N GLU A 41 9.17 -16.58 -9.68
CA GLU A 41 9.34 -17.70 -10.59
C GLU A 41 10.83 -18.09 -10.71
N PRO A 42 11.16 -19.39 -10.79
CA PRO A 42 12.55 -19.83 -10.96
C PRO A 42 13.20 -19.34 -12.26
N ALA A 43 12.38 -19.07 -13.28
CA ALA A 43 12.79 -18.49 -14.55
C ALA A 43 11.78 -17.39 -14.92
N PRO A 44 12.23 -16.20 -15.35
CA PRO A 44 11.32 -15.13 -15.74
C PRO A 44 10.37 -15.56 -16.85
N THR A 45 9.09 -15.25 -16.68
CA THR A 45 8.07 -15.42 -17.73
C THR A 45 7.74 -14.08 -18.38
N PRO A 46 7.38 -14.06 -19.68
CA PRO A 46 7.01 -12.82 -20.38
C PRO A 46 5.81 -12.13 -19.74
N ASP A 47 5.73 -10.81 -19.91
CA ASP A 47 4.57 -10.03 -19.46
C ASP A 47 3.31 -10.46 -20.20
N PRO A 48 2.16 -10.51 -19.49
CA PRO A 48 0.88 -10.73 -20.12
C PRO A 48 0.49 -9.50 -20.96
N ASP A 49 -0.02 -9.71 -22.18
CA ASP A 49 -0.61 -8.63 -22.97
C ASP A 49 -2.02 -8.23 -22.49
N LYS A 50 -2.68 -9.13 -21.74
CA LYS A 50 -4.07 -8.99 -21.26
C LYS A 50 -4.30 -9.78 -19.99
N PHE A 51 -5.32 -9.41 -19.24
CA PHE A 51 -5.82 -10.20 -18.12
C PHE A 51 -6.43 -11.52 -18.57
N THR A 52 -6.23 -12.55 -17.74
CA THR A 52 -6.85 -13.87 -17.88
C THR A 52 -8.33 -13.82 -17.50
N VAL A 53 -8.65 -13.10 -16.42
CA VAL A 53 -10.01 -12.84 -15.94
C VAL A 53 -10.42 -11.44 -16.38
N LYS A 54 -11.44 -11.38 -17.24
CA LYS A 54 -11.97 -10.09 -17.69
C LYS A 54 -12.69 -9.39 -16.55
N HIS A 55 -12.21 -8.20 -16.18
CA HIS A 55 -12.90 -7.34 -15.23
C HIS A 55 -14.24 -6.82 -15.82
N GLY A 56 -15.33 -7.03 -15.09
CA GLY A 56 -16.65 -6.50 -15.43
C GLY A 56 -16.73 -4.97 -15.31
N SER A 57 -17.86 -4.37 -15.70
CA SER A 57 -18.07 -2.94 -15.42
C SER A 57 -18.65 -2.74 -14.02
N ASP A 58 -17.97 -1.96 -13.19
CA ASP A 58 -18.44 -1.61 -11.85
C ASP A 58 -19.42 -0.43 -11.82
N ALA A 59 -19.80 0.12 -12.97
CA ALA A 59 -20.57 1.36 -13.03
C ALA A 59 -21.88 1.30 -12.23
N GLN A 60 -22.56 0.14 -12.19
CA GLN A 60 -23.76 -0.05 -11.39
C GLN A 60 -23.45 -0.14 -9.89
N ALA A 61 -22.39 -0.85 -9.51
CA ALA A 61 -21.94 -0.94 -8.12
C ALA A 61 -21.59 0.45 -7.57
N TYR A 62 -20.77 1.21 -8.30
CA TYR A 62 -20.44 2.58 -7.92
C TYR A 62 -21.65 3.51 -7.90
N LYS A 63 -22.59 3.38 -8.85
CA LYS A 63 -23.84 4.16 -8.79
C LYS A 63 -24.63 3.92 -7.50
N ILE A 64 -24.65 2.68 -7.01
CA ILE A 64 -25.29 2.35 -5.72
C ILE A 64 -24.51 3.00 -4.57
N LEU A 65 -23.18 2.85 -4.54
CA LEU A 65 -22.34 3.42 -3.49
C LEU A 65 -22.41 4.96 -3.47
N ASP A 66 -22.38 5.61 -4.63
CA ASP A 66 -22.53 7.06 -4.80
C ASP A 66 -23.88 7.56 -4.26
N SER A 67 -24.96 6.80 -4.48
CA SER A 67 -26.28 7.13 -3.93
C SER A 67 -26.34 7.06 -2.39
N GLN A 68 -25.35 6.39 -1.78
CA GLN A 68 -25.18 6.22 -0.35
C GLN A 68 -24.02 7.07 0.20
N LYS A 69 -23.43 7.94 -0.61
CA LYS A 69 -22.34 8.83 -0.17
C LYS A 69 -22.75 9.59 1.09
N GLY A 70 -21.87 9.58 2.10
CA GLY A 70 -22.14 10.15 3.43
C GLY A 70 -22.95 9.25 4.39
N LYS A 71 -23.41 8.08 3.94
CA LYS A 71 -24.04 7.04 4.77
C LYS A 71 -23.18 5.77 4.88
N LEU A 72 -22.14 5.66 4.06
CA LEU A 72 -21.18 4.57 4.16
C LEU A 72 -20.48 4.64 5.52
N LEU A 73 -20.41 3.51 6.19
CA LEU A 73 -19.77 3.34 7.48
C LEU A 73 -18.54 2.43 7.32
N PRO A 74 -17.50 2.65 8.15
CA PRO A 74 -16.39 1.72 8.20
C PRO A 74 -16.85 0.33 8.69
N ARG A 75 -16.08 -0.70 8.39
CA ARG A 75 -16.35 -2.10 8.76
C ARG A 75 -15.56 -2.51 10.01
N PRO A 76 -16.10 -3.39 10.85
CA PRO A 76 -15.37 -3.91 12.01
C PRO A 76 -13.99 -4.46 11.64
N PHE A 77 -12.99 -4.20 12.48
CA PHE A 77 -11.64 -4.70 12.26
C PHE A 77 -11.57 -6.21 12.54
N PRO A 78 -11.04 -7.03 11.62
CA PRO A 78 -10.67 -8.41 11.94
C PRO A 78 -9.66 -8.44 13.09
N THR A 79 -9.77 -9.41 14.00
CA THR A 79 -8.75 -9.57 15.05
C THR A 79 -7.51 -10.25 14.47
N GLY A 80 -6.33 -9.69 14.69
CA GLY A 80 -5.05 -10.30 14.27
C GLY A 80 -4.65 -11.47 15.17
N ALA A 81 -3.80 -12.36 14.66
CA ALA A 81 -3.17 -13.40 15.46
C ALA A 81 -2.02 -12.80 16.30
N GLY A 82 -1.89 -13.18 17.57
CA GLY A 82 -0.74 -12.78 18.41
C GLY A 82 -1.04 -11.83 19.57
N GLY A 83 -2.31 -11.65 19.94
CA GLY A 83 -2.71 -10.83 21.09
C GLY A 83 -2.67 -9.33 20.78
N ASP A 84 -2.31 -8.52 21.77
CA ASP A 84 -2.32 -7.05 21.64
C ASP A 84 -1.31 -6.56 20.60
N GLU A 85 -0.18 -7.24 20.41
CA GLU A 85 0.78 -6.93 19.35
C GLU A 85 1.09 -8.15 18.48
N PRO A 86 0.38 -8.34 17.37
CA PRO A 86 0.78 -9.26 16.30
C PRO A 86 2.17 -8.88 15.77
N VAL A 87 3.12 -9.82 15.77
CA VAL A 87 4.49 -9.58 15.27
C VAL A 87 4.89 -10.64 14.25
N LEU A 88 5.47 -10.20 13.14
CA LEU A 88 6.19 -11.03 12.19
C LEU A 88 7.59 -10.45 11.95
N ASN A 89 8.61 -11.30 11.92
CA ASN A 89 9.94 -10.87 11.51
C ASN A 89 10.37 -11.44 10.15
N LEU A 90 11.33 -10.78 9.51
CA LEU A 90 11.85 -11.13 8.19
C LEU A 90 12.40 -12.58 8.14
N ALA A 91 13.02 -13.06 9.21
CA ALA A 91 13.55 -14.44 9.24
C ALA A 91 12.41 -15.47 9.19
N GLN A 92 11.28 -15.23 9.87
CA GLN A 92 10.11 -16.09 9.80
C GLN A 92 9.53 -16.11 8.38
N ALA A 93 9.39 -14.94 7.74
CA ALA A 93 8.84 -14.84 6.38
C ALA A 93 9.70 -15.52 5.31
N LEU A 94 11.02 -15.50 5.48
CA LEU A 94 11.98 -16.17 4.60
C LEU A 94 12.12 -17.68 4.85
N GLY A 95 11.46 -18.21 5.89
CA GLY A 95 11.48 -19.63 6.23
C GLY A 95 12.89 -20.14 6.58
N PRO A 96 13.26 -21.38 6.18
CA PRO A 96 14.49 -22.04 6.65
C PRO A 96 15.81 -21.27 6.41
N LYS A 97 15.86 -20.40 5.40
CA LYS A 97 17.06 -19.59 5.08
C LYS A 97 17.08 -18.24 5.81
N GLY A 98 15.98 -17.86 6.47
CA GLY A 98 15.75 -16.51 6.96
C GLY A 98 16.76 -16.05 8.01
N THR A 99 17.14 -16.93 8.94
CA THR A 99 18.12 -16.59 9.98
C THR A 99 19.48 -16.19 9.41
N ASP A 100 19.94 -16.89 8.36
CA ASP A 100 21.25 -16.62 7.77
C ASP A 100 21.23 -15.36 6.89
N ILE A 101 20.14 -15.13 6.17
CA ILE A 101 19.92 -13.88 5.40
C ILE A 101 19.88 -12.68 6.35
N VAL A 102 19.11 -12.75 7.44
CA VAL A 102 19.04 -11.68 8.45
C VAL A 102 20.41 -11.40 9.06
N LYS A 103 21.19 -12.43 9.41
CA LYS A 103 22.58 -12.26 9.89
C LYS A 103 23.48 -11.59 8.84
N ALA A 104 23.32 -11.92 7.56
CA ALA A 104 24.08 -11.31 6.49
C ALA A 104 23.76 -9.82 6.35
N ILE A 105 22.48 -9.44 6.37
CA ILE A 105 22.02 -8.05 6.34
C ILE A 105 22.58 -7.27 7.54
N THR A 106 22.43 -7.82 8.76
CA THR A 106 22.97 -7.17 9.98
C THR A 106 24.48 -6.96 9.90
N ARG A 107 25.23 -7.95 9.41
CA ARG A 107 26.69 -7.83 9.23
C ARG A 107 27.07 -6.80 8.16
N ALA A 108 26.28 -6.71 7.10
CA ALA A 108 26.48 -5.75 6.03
C ALA A 108 26.14 -4.31 6.46
N GLY A 109 25.39 -4.14 7.55
CA GLY A 109 25.12 -2.86 8.18
C GLY A 109 23.99 -2.05 7.54
N GLN A 110 23.31 -2.60 6.53
CA GLN A 110 22.27 -1.90 5.79
C GLN A 110 21.23 -2.89 5.26
N LEU A 111 19.96 -2.47 5.32
CA LEU A 111 18.81 -3.12 4.73
C LEU A 111 18.25 -2.23 3.62
N VAL A 112 17.84 -2.84 2.50
CA VAL A 112 17.05 -2.18 1.45
C VAL A 112 15.73 -2.92 1.29
N PHE A 113 14.64 -2.18 1.06
CA PHE A 113 13.34 -2.75 0.72
C PHE A 113 12.53 -1.79 -0.15
N HIS A 114 11.47 -2.29 -0.79
CA HIS A 114 10.57 -1.49 -1.61
C HIS A 114 9.27 -1.19 -0.89
N SER A 115 8.58 -0.13 -1.31
CA SER A 115 7.20 0.14 -0.93
C SER A 115 6.41 0.78 -2.07
N VAL A 116 5.14 0.38 -2.23
CA VAL A 116 4.26 0.84 -3.33
C VAL A 116 2.81 0.64 -2.91
N GLY A 117 1.90 1.52 -3.30
CA GLY A 117 0.44 1.34 -3.13
C GLY A 117 -0.28 1.31 -4.47
N ASP A 118 -1.54 0.86 -4.46
CA ASP A 118 -2.48 1.12 -5.55
C ASP A 118 -1.99 0.52 -6.88
N THR A 119 -1.53 -0.72 -6.81
CA THR A 119 -0.95 -1.42 -7.97
C THR A 119 -2.04 -2.02 -8.84
N GLY A 120 -3.11 -2.56 -8.24
CA GLY A 120 -4.16 -3.25 -8.99
C GLY A 120 -4.78 -2.39 -10.09
N ASN A 121 -5.22 -3.02 -11.17
CA ASN A 121 -5.74 -2.32 -12.34
C ASN A 121 -6.90 -3.09 -12.98
N THR A 122 -7.92 -2.37 -13.43
CA THR A 122 -9.10 -2.96 -14.09
C THR A 122 -9.04 -2.88 -15.61
N LYS A 123 -8.06 -2.17 -16.18
CA LYS A 123 -7.94 -1.90 -17.62
C LYS A 123 -6.96 -2.83 -18.34
N GLY A 124 -5.88 -3.24 -17.68
CA GLY A 124 -4.87 -4.12 -18.25
C GLY A 124 -3.57 -4.15 -17.44
N PRO A 125 -2.67 -5.09 -17.77
CA PRO A 125 -1.50 -5.41 -16.95
C PRO A 125 -0.37 -4.38 -17.06
N HIS A 126 -0.22 -3.75 -18.23
CA HIS A 126 0.97 -2.97 -18.60
C HIS A 126 1.52 -2.01 -17.52
N ASN A 127 0.66 -1.23 -16.87
CA ASN A 127 1.13 -0.25 -15.87
C ASN A 127 1.66 -0.92 -14.60
N MET A 128 1.09 -2.07 -14.23
CA MET A 128 1.51 -2.85 -13.06
C MET A 128 2.87 -3.51 -13.34
N GLU A 129 3.00 -4.11 -14.52
CA GLU A 129 4.25 -4.73 -14.99
C GLU A 129 5.38 -3.70 -15.04
N LEU A 130 5.13 -2.50 -15.59
CA LEU A 130 6.12 -1.43 -15.67
C LEU A 130 6.74 -1.09 -14.31
N VAL A 131 5.93 -1.05 -13.24
CA VAL A 131 6.42 -0.75 -11.88
C VAL A 131 7.09 -1.98 -11.27
N ALA A 132 6.51 -3.17 -11.45
CA ALA A 132 7.04 -4.42 -10.92
C ALA A 132 8.40 -4.80 -11.53
N ASP A 133 8.57 -4.66 -12.84
CA ASP A 133 9.80 -4.95 -13.56
C ASP A 133 10.93 -4.00 -13.16
N LYS A 134 10.63 -2.70 -13.02
CA LYS A 134 11.61 -1.75 -12.51
C LYS A 134 12.05 -2.12 -11.10
N MET A 135 11.14 -2.52 -10.21
CA MET A 135 11.51 -3.07 -8.90
C MET A 135 12.34 -4.35 -9.00
N VAL A 136 12.01 -5.28 -9.90
CA VAL A 136 12.79 -6.51 -10.12
C VAL A 136 14.22 -6.17 -10.57
N SER A 137 14.38 -5.13 -11.37
CA SER A 137 15.68 -4.68 -11.85
C SER A 137 16.63 -4.25 -10.72
N ASP A 138 16.13 -3.85 -9.55
CA ASP A 138 16.93 -3.46 -8.37
C ASP A 138 17.60 -4.64 -7.67
N TYR A 139 17.28 -5.87 -8.06
CA TYR A 139 18.01 -7.06 -7.61
C TYR A 139 19.31 -7.30 -8.39
N ASN A 140 19.51 -6.59 -9.51
CA ASN A 140 20.75 -6.63 -10.30
C ASN A 140 21.78 -5.64 -9.76
N GLU A 141 22.29 -5.90 -8.56
CA GLU A 141 23.28 -5.07 -7.89
C GLU A 141 24.56 -5.84 -7.55
N LYS A 142 25.70 -5.16 -7.65
CA LYS A 142 27.00 -5.73 -7.24
C LYS A 142 27.20 -5.66 -5.74
N ASP A 143 26.71 -4.60 -5.11
CA ASP A 143 26.78 -4.44 -3.66
C ASP A 143 25.59 -5.17 -3.01
N PRO A 144 25.80 -6.21 -2.21
CA PRO A 144 24.71 -6.89 -1.52
C PRO A 144 23.92 -5.98 -0.56
N ARG A 145 24.49 -4.85 -0.12
CA ARG A 145 23.79 -3.83 0.69
C ARG A 145 22.76 -3.02 -0.12
N ALA A 146 22.82 -3.07 -1.44
CA ALA A 146 21.89 -2.38 -2.32
C ALA A 146 20.72 -3.27 -2.76
N ILE A 147 20.82 -4.59 -2.55
CA ILE A 147 19.80 -5.56 -2.97
C ILE A 147 18.58 -5.49 -2.02
N PRO A 148 17.36 -5.28 -2.55
CA PRO A 148 16.14 -5.28 -1.75
C PRO A 148 15.87 -6.62 -1.07
N SER A 149 15.26 -6.59 0.11
CA SER A 149 15.00 -7.80 0.92
C SER A 149 13.51 -8.18 1.00
N PHE A 150 12.60 -7.24 0.72
CA PHE A 150 11.14 -7.45 0.68
C PHE A 150 10.45 -6.25 0.02
N LEU A 151 9.16 -6.41 -0.28
CA LEU A 151 8.23 -5.34 -0.64
C LEU A 151 7.21 -5.11 0.48
N TYR A 152 6.92 -3.86 0.79
CA TYR A 152 5.83 -3.46 1.67
C TYR A 152 4.75 -2.69 0.88
N HIS A 153 3.65 -3.35 0.55
CA HIS A 153 2.54 -2.80 -0.21
C HIS A 153 1.63 -1.93 0.67
N LEU A 154 1.26 -0.75 0.19
CA LEU A 154 0.52 0.28 0.93
C LEU A 154 -0.99 0.22 0.65
N GLY A 155 -1.53 -0.99 0.42
CA GLY A 155 -2.95 -1.20 0.17
C GLY A 155 -3.41 -0.98 -1.27
N ASP A 156 -4.66 -1.36 -1.52
CA ASP A 156 -5.30 -1.42 -2.83
C ASP A 156 -4.55 -2.33 -3.79
N VAL A 157 -4.45 -3.60 -3.37
CA VAL A 157 -3.82 -4.66 -4.15
C VAL A 157 -4.73 -5.07 -5.31
N VAL A 158 -6.05 -5.16 -5.06
CA VAL A 158 -7.02 -5.58 -6.07
C VAL A 158 -8.16 -4.59 -6.19
N TYR A 159 -8.30 -3.99 -7.38
CA TYR A 159 -9.43 -3.16 -7.75
C TYR A 159 -10.52 -3.99 -8.44
N SER A 160 -11.81 -3.66 -8.28
CA SER A 160 -12.33 -2.55 -7.46
C SER A 160 -12.79 -2.94 -6.05
N PHE A 161 -13.02 -4.21 -5.76
CA PHE A 161 -13.67 -4.64 -4.51
C PHE A 161 -12.95 -5.81 -3.83
N GLY A 162 -11.63 -5.92 -4.03
CA GLY A 162 -10.82 -6.94 -3.36
C GLY A 162 -11.23 -8.37 -3.70
N GLU A 163 -11.84 -8.61 -4.87
CA GLU A 163 -12.44 -9.89 -5.20
C GLU A 163 -11.36 -10.94 -5.53
N ALA A 164 -11.50 -12.14 -4.94
CA ALA A 164 -10.54 -13.25 -5.10
C ALA A 164 -10.25 -13.57 -6.57
N GLN A 165 -11.25 -13.52 -7.44
CA GLN A 165 -11.12 -13.84 -8.86
C GLN A 165 -10.10 -12.99 -9.62
N TYR A 166 -9.75 -11.79 -9.13
CA TYR A 166 -8.82 -10.89 -9.79
C TYR A 166 -7.40 -10.91 -9.19
N TYR A 167 -7.16 -11.69 -8.13
CA TYR A 167 -5.83 -11.76 -7.50
C TYR A 167 -4.76 -12.31 -8.43
N TYR A 168 -5.11 -13.25 -9.33
CA TYR A 168 -4.16 -13.74 -10.31
C TYR A 168 -3.59 -12.58 -11.14
N ASP A 169 -4.47 -11.85 -11.83
CA ASP A 169 -4.08 -10.81 -12.78
C ASP A 169 -3.57 -9.51 -12.14
N GLN A 170 -4.00 -9.20 -10.91
CA GLN A 170 -3.67 -7.91 -10.27
C GLN A 170 -2.58 -8.03 -9.19
N PHE A 171 -2.25 -9.23 -8.72
CA PHE A 171 -1.22 -9.43 -7.71
C PHE A 171 -0.21 -10.52 -8.09
N TYR A 172 -0.66 -11.74 -8.35
CA TYR A 172 0.28 -12.84 -8.56
C TYR A 172 1.08 -12.69 -9.86
N ASP A 173 0.42 -12.34 -10.96
CA ASP A 173 1.06 -12.20 -12.27
C ASP A 173 1.98 -10.97 -12.35
N PRO A 174 1.57 -9.75 -11.92
CA PRO A 174 2.47 -8.59 -11.93
C PRO A 174 3.70 -8.78 -11.05
N PHE A 175 3.56 -9.48 -9.91
CA PHE A 175 4.67 -9.77 -9.02
C PHE A 175 5.31 -11.15 -9.24
N ARG A 176 5.04 -11.85 -10.35
CA ARG A 176 5.52 -13.22 -10.59
C ARG A 176 7.04 -13.33 -10.56
N ASN A 177 7.76 -12.29 -10.97
CA ASN A 177 9.22 -12.26 -10.99
C ASN A 177 9.85 -11.63 -9.75
N TYR A 178 9.05 -11.05 -8.82
CA TYR A 178 9.58 -10.39 -7.63
C TYR A 178 10.17 -11.40 -6.63
N PRO A 179 11.48 -11.43 -6.36
CA PRO A 179 12.14 -12.61 -5.77
C PRO A 179 12.10 -12.66 -4.24
N ALA A 180 11.34 -11.78 -3.58
CA ALA A 180 11.31 -11.66 -2.12
C ALA A 180 9.88 -11.67 -1.54
N PRO A 181 9.73 -11.77 -0.20
CA PRO A 181 8.44 -11.62 0.47
C PRO A 181 7.77 -10.29 0.14
N ILE A 182 6.44 -10.32 0.08
CA ILE A 182 5.59 -9.13 -0.02
C ILE A 182 4.72 -9.10 1.23
N PHE A 183 4.64 -7.96 1.88
CA PHE A 183 3.74 -7.68 3.00
C PHE A 183 2.81 -6.54 2.61
N ALA A 184 1.66 -6.38 3.27
CA ALA A 184 0.75 -5.31 2.93
C ALA A 184 -0.03 -4.78 4.13
N VAL A 185 -0.37 -3.48 4.11
CA VAL A 185 -1.62 -3.03 4.73
C VAL A 185 -2.74 -3.15 3.70
N PRO A 186 -3.99 -3.48 4.08
CA PRO A 186 -5.10 -3.41 3.14
C PRO A 186 -5.51 -1.96 2.89
N GLY A 187 -5.94 -1.68 1.66
CA GLY A 187 -6.56 -0.42 1.29
C GLY A 187 -8.08 -0.45 1.35
N ASN A 188 -8.71 0.63 0.87
CA ASN A 188 -10.17 0.69 0.87
C ASN A 188 -10.77 -0.31 -0.12
N HIS A 189 -10.19 -0.46 -1.30
CA HIS A 189 -10.68 -1.40 -2.32
C HIS A 189 -10.53 -2.86 -1.87
N ASP A 190 -9.52 -3.19 -1.07
CA ASP A 190 -9.36 -4.53 -0.50
C ASP A 190 -10.46 -4.87 0.54
N GLY A 191 -10.98 -3.85 1.23
CA GLY A 191 -12.01 -3.99 2.26
C GLY A 191 -13.45 -3.75 1.77
N MET A 192 -13.63 -3.06 0.65
CA MET A 192 -14.93 -2.80 0.06
C MET A 192 -15.59 -4.10 -0.40
N VAL A 193 -16.91 -4.17 -0.29
CA VAL A 193 -17.71 -5.29 -0.79
C VAL A 193 -18.68 -4.75 -1.82
N ALA A 194 -18.65 -5.32 -3.03
CA ALA A 194 -19.56 -4.95 -4.09
C ALA A 194 -21.02 -5.06 -3.62
N PRO A 195 -21.91 -4.09 -3.94
CA PRO A 195 -23.32 -4.19 -3.60
C PRO A 195 -23.94 -5.48 -4.12
N ASN A 196 -24.76 -6.12 -3.28
CA ASN A 196 -25.39 -7.43 -3.54
C ASN A 196 -24.44 -8.63 -3.56
N SER A 197 -23.16 -8.45 -3.22
CA SER A 197 -22.26 -9.57 -2.94
C SER A 197 -22.51 -10.13 -1.54
N THR A 198 -22.30 -11.43 -1.37
CA THR A 198 -22.29 -12.13 -0.08
C THR A 198 -20.89 -12.27 0.51
N SER A 199 -19.85 -11.76 -0.18
CA SER A 199 -18.48 -11.78 0.31
C SER A 199 -18.33 -11.01 1.61
N SER A 200 -17.50 -11.53 2.51
CA SER A 200 -17.08 -10.78 3.69
C SER A 200 -16.02 -9.75 3.28
N THR A 201 -15.99 -8.62 3.98
CA THR A 201 -14.91 -7.62 3.85
C THR A 201 -13.55 -8.30 4.06
N LEU A 202 -12.54 -7.91 3.27
CA LEU A 202 -11.16 -8.43 3.34
C LEU A 202 -10.99 -9.94 3.10
N ALA A 203 -12.03 -10.69 2.69
CA ALA A 203 -11.96 -12.15 2.62
C ALA A 203 -10.77 -12.65 1.79
N ALA A 204 -10.60 -12.12 0.58
CA ALA A 204 -9.49 -12.52 -0.29
C ALA A 204 -8.13 -11.99 0.21
N PHE A 205 -8.10 -10.80 0.82
CA PHE A 205 -6.89 -10.26 1.43
C PHE A 205 -6.39 -11.15 2.56
N LEU A 206 -7.28 -11.56 3.47
CA LEU A 206 -6.96 -12.47 4.57
C LEU A 206 -6.44 -13.81 4.04
N GLN A 207 -7.09 -14.37 3.02
CA GLN A 207 -6.69 -15.63 2.40
C GLN A 207 -5.32 -15.57 1.73
N ASN A 208 -5.00 -14.49 1.03
CA ASN A 208 -3.76 -14.39 0.26
C ASN A 208 -2.59 -13.87 1.10
N PHE A 209 -2.84 -12.91 2.00
CA PHE A 209 -1.78 -12.28 2.77
C PHE A 209 -1.58 -12.84 4.18
N CYS A 210 -2.61 -13.38 4.82
CA CYS A 210 -2.61 -13.62 6.27
C CYS A 210 -2.50 -15.10 6.69
N ALA A 211 -1.68 -15.91 6.01
CA ALA A 211 -1.51 -17.35 6.30
C ALA A 211 -0.59 -17.65 7.50
N TYR A 212 -0.55 -16.77 8.50
CA TYR A 212 0.35 -16.93 9.65
C TYR A 212 0.01 -18.18 10.47
N GLY A 213 1.03 -19.00 10.73
CA GLY A 213 0.88 -20.27 11.47
C GLY A 213 0.43 -21.45 10.61
N GLU A 214 0.10 -21.22 9.34
CA GLU A 214 -0.21 -22.29 8.39
C GLU A 214 1.06 -22.88 7.77
N ALA A 215 0.96 -24.11 7.26
CA ALA A 215 2.04 -24.68 6.45
C ALA A 215 2.16 -23.88 5.13
N PRO A 216 3.38 -23.60 4.63
CA PRO A 216 3.56 -22.88 3.37
C PRO A 216 2.80 -23.52 2.23
N HIS A 217 1.95 -22.75 1.55
CA HIS A 217 1.11 -23.23 0.47
C HIS A 217 0.88 -22.15 -0.59
N ARG A 218 0.45 -22.57 -1.78
CA ARG A 218 -0.02 -21.69 -2.85
C ARG A 218 -1.54 -21.63 -2.79
N THR A 219 -2.12 -20.44 -2.83
CA THR A 219 -3.58 -20.28 -2.84
C THR A 219 -4.14 -20.62 -4.23
N PRO A 220 -5.43 -20.96 -4.36
CA PRO A 220 -6.07 -21.13 -5.67
C PRO A 220 -5.83 -19.94 -6.62
N GLU A 221 -5.84 -18.73 -6.06
CA GLU A 221 -5.68 -17.48 -6.81
C GLU A 221 -4.29 -17.31 -7.45
N SER A 222 -3.26 -18.05 -6.99
CA SER A 222 -1.94 -18.02 -7.63
C SER A 222 -1.89 -18.73 -8.98
N GLY A 223 -2.94 -19.50 -9.33
CA GLY A 223 -2.98 -20.30 -10.55
C GLY A 223 -1.74 -21.19 -10.70
N GLY A 224 -1.08 -21.11 -11.85
CA GLY A 224 0.14 -21.89 -12.13
C GLY A 224 1.42 -21.38 -11.47
N LEU A 225 1.42 -20.17 -10.90
CA LEU A 225 2.62 -19.51 -10.38
C LEU A 225 3.11 -20.15 -9.07
N VAL A 226 4.39 -19.96 -8.74
CA VAL A 226 5.03 -20.58 -7.58
C VAL A 226 4.84 -19.81 -6.28
N ARG A 227 4.57 -18.50 -6.34
CA ARG A 227 4.48 -17.63 -5.15
C ARG A 227 3.51 -18.23 -4.13
N THR A 228 3.99 -18.45 -2.91
CA THR A 228 3.15 -18.90 -1.80
C THR A 228 2.32 -17.75 -1.24
N ALA A 229 1.24 -18.09 -0.55
CA ALA A 229 0.51 -17.15 0.31
C ALA A 229 1.48 -16.39 1.22
N GLN A 230 1.21 -15.11 1.47
CA GLN A 230 2.01 -14.34 2.40
C GLN A 230 1.58 -14.68 3.83
N VAL A 231 2.44 -14.35 4.79
CA VAL A 231 2.34 -14.90 6.17
C VAL A 231 2.23 -13.82 7.24
N GLN A 232 1.67 -12.66 6.90
CA GLN A 232 1.44 -11.64 7.94
C GLN A 232 0.34 -12.10 8.91
N PRO A 233 0.42 -11.75 10.20
CA PRO A 233 -0.48 -12.29 11.22
C PRO A 233 -1.88 -11.65 11.23
N GLY A 234 -2.11 -10.63 10.41
CA GLY A 234 -3.38 -9.94 10.29
C GLY A 234 -3.26 -8.67 9.45
N VAL A 235 -4.31 -7.85 9.49
CA VAL A 235 -4.39 -6.59 8.74
C VAL A 235 -3.73 -5.40 9.43
N TYR A 236 -3.38 -5.56 10.71
CA TYR A 236 -2.50 -4.70 11.48
C TYR A 236 -1.50 -5.58 12.23
N PHE A 237 -0.23 -5.17 12.24
CA PHE A 237 0.84 -5.93 12.87
C PHE A 237 2.15 -5.13 12.90
N THR A 238 3.08 -5.54 13.75
CA THR A 238 4.47 -5.09 13.68
C THR A 238 5.26 -6.02 12.78
N PHE A 239 5.84 -5.48 11.71
CA PHE A 239 6.87 -6.16 10.93
C PHE A 239 8.27 -5.77 11.40
N GLU A 240 9.14 -6.75 11.64
CA GLU A 240 10.51 -6.53 12.09
C GLU A 240 11.56 -7.03 11.10
N ALA A 241 12.53 -6.19 10.78
CA ALA A 241 13.71 -6.55 10.01
C ALA A 241 14.95 -5.87 10.63
N PRO A 242 16.19 -6.23 10.23
CA PRO A 242 17.37 -5.48 10.65
C PRO A 242 17.19 -3.98 10.43
N PHE A 243 17.49 -3.19 11.47
CA PHE A 243 17.44 -1.73 11.46
C PHE A 243 16.06 -1.09 11.31
N VAL A 244 14.96 -1.83 11.14
CA VAL A 244 13.62 -1.24 10.95
C VAL A 244 12.50 -2.04 11.61
N ARG A 245 11.52 -1.30 12.17
CA ARG A 245 10.20 -1.80 12.55
C ARG A 245 9.13 -1.03 11.79
N ILE A 246 8.21 -1.75 11.17
CA ILE A 246 7.07 -1.16 10.44
C ILE A 246 5.80 -1.52 11.19
N LEU A 247 5.07 -0.51 11.64
CA LEU A 247 3.79 -0.64 12.33
C LEU A 247 2.67 -0.49 11.30
N ALA A 248 2.07 -1.60 10.89
CA ALA A 248 1.00 -1.65 9.90
C ALA A 248 -0.34 -1.33 10.55
N LEU A 249 -1.07 -0.37 9.99
CA LEU A 249 -2.42 0.00 10.41
C LEU A 249 -3.40 -0.14 9.24
N TYR A 250 -4.52 -0.81 9.47
CA TYR A 250 -5.60 -0.90 8.49
C TYR A 250 -6.56 0.29 8.64
N SER A 251 -6.57 1.17 7.64
CA SER A 251 -7.34 2.42 7.63
C SER A 251 -8.78 2.30 7.10
N ASN A 252 -9.34 1.09 7.08
CA ASN A 252 -10.73 0.79 6.71
C ASN A 252 -11.10 1.00 5.23
N CYS A 253 -12.39 0.87 4.89
CA CYS A 253 -12.92 0.81 3.52
C CYS A 253 -13.76 2.04 3.10
N LEU A 254 -13.67 3.15 3.83
CA LEU A 254 -14.22 4.41 3.35
C LEU A 254 -13.34 4.93 2.21
N GLU A 255 -13.89 5.77 1.33
CA GLU A 255 -13.08 6.50 0.34
C GLU A 255 -12.16 7.49 1.07
N ASP A 256 -12.74 8.38 1.86
CA ASP A 256 -12.02 9.32 2.70
C ASP A 256 -12.90 9.69 3.91
N PRO A 257 -12.33 9.99 5.09
CA PRO A 257 -10.94 9.75 5.49
C PRO A 257 -10.70 8.29 5.89
N GLY A 258 -9.44 7.92 6.11
CA GLY A 258 -9.08 6.68 6.78
C GLY A 258 -9.44 6.66 8.27
N VAL A 259 -9.75 5.47 8.80
CA VAL A 259 -10.21 5.27 10.19
C VAL A 259 -9.54 4.02 10.79
N ILE A 260 -8.96 4.14 11.99
CA ILE A 260 -8.27 3.05 12.70
C ILE A 260 -8.84 2.72 14.09
N SER A 261 -9.86 3.47 14.54
CA SER A 261 -10.43 3.39 15.89
C SER A 261 -11.95 3.60 15.84
N ASP A 262 -12.62 3.57 16.99
CA ASP A 262 -14.02 4.00 17.07
C ASP A 262 -14.20 5.53 17.03
N GLN A 263 -13.09 6.28 17.05
CA GLN A 263 -13.02 7.74 17.13
C GLN A 263 -13.92 8.32 18.24
N ASN A 264 -13.72 7.86 19.47
CA ASN A 264 -14.48 8.26 20.67
C ASN A 264 -15.98 8.00 20.51
N GLY A 265 -16.34 6.84 19.95
CA GLY A 265 -17.72 6.42 19.71
C GLY A 265 -18.40 7.05 18.49
N SER A 266 -17.67 7.79 17.64
CA SER A 266 -18.19 8.27 16.35
C SER A 266 -18.55 7.12 15.41
N TYR A 267 -17.86 5.98 15.54
CA TYR A 267 -18.11 4.74 14.81
C TYR A 267 -18.41 3.58 15.77
N PRO A 268 -19.66 3.43 16.24
CA PRO A 268 -20.01 2.45 17.28
C PRO A 268 -19.88 0.97 16.85
N SER A 269 -19.69 0.71 15.56
CA SER A 269 -19.41 -0.63 15.04
C SER A 269 -17.92 -1.01 15.06
N LEU A 270 -17.05 -0.05 15.37
CA LEU A 270 -15.61 -0.27 15.50
C LEU A 270 -15.21 -0.41 16.97
N ASN A 271 -13.94 -0.73 17.19
CA ASN A 271 -13.30 -0.77 18.49
C ASN A 271 -11.87 -0.20 18.38
N ASP A 272 -11.19 -0.09 19.52
CA ASP A 272 -9.84 0.48 19.60
C ASP A 272 -8.73 -0.57 19.58
N VAL A 273 -8.96 -1.71 18.92
CA VAL A 273 -7.98 -2.81 18.87
C VAL A 273 -6.66 -2.35 18.25
N GLN A 274 -6.70 -1.49 17.22
CA GLN A 274 -5.48 -0.98 16.59
C GLN A 274 -4.79 0.09 17.43
N LEU A 275 -5.52 0.85 18.27
CA LEU A 275 -4.91 1.77 19.23
C LEU A 275 -4.21 1.00 20.37
N THR A 276 -4.82 -0.11 20.80
CA THR A 276 -4.22 -1.06 21.75
C THR A 276 -2.94 -1.64 21.17
N PHE A 277 -2.97 -2.09 19.91
CA PHE A 277 -1.80 -2.55 19.17
C PHE A 277 -0.69 -1.51 19.08
N LEU A 278 -1.02 -0.31 18.59
CA LEU A 278 -0.02 0.75 18.42
C LEU A 278 0.62 1.13 19.76
N THR A 279 -0.18 1.16 20.84
CA THR A 279 0.31 1.38 22.19
C THR A 279 1.28 0.30 22.63
N ALA A 280 0.92 -0.97 22.48
CA ALA A 280 1.77 -2.11 22.84
C ALA A 280 3.09 -2.10 22.07
N ALA A 281 3.04 -1.90 20.75
CA ALA A 281 4.21 -1.85 19.88
C ALA A 281 5.18 -0.71 20.26
N LEU A 282 4.66 0.50 20.46
CA LEU A 282 5.48 1.66 20.82
C LEU A 282 6.04 1.54 22.25
N GLN A 283 5.29 0.98 23.20
CA GLN A 283 5.80 0.66 24.53
C GLN A 283 6.91 -0.40 24.48
N ARG A 284 6.79 -1.41 23.62
CA ARG A 284 7.83 -2.42 23.42
C ARG A 284 9.10 -1.81 22.81
N ILE A 285 8.96 -0.97 21.78
CA ILE A 285 10.07 -0.20 21.20
C ILE A 285 10.81 0.61 22.28
N LYS A 286 10.06 1.32 23.16
CA LYS A 286 10.64 2.07 24.27
C LYS A 286 11.38 1.18 25.25
N LYS A 287 10.75 0.09 25.69
CA LYS A 287 11.29 -0.86 26.67
C LYS A 287 12.60 -1.48 26.19
N GLU A 288 12.64 -1.88 24.93
CA GLU A 288 13.81 -2.50 24.30
C GLU A 288 14.88 -1.49 23.91
N LYS A 289 14.58 -0.18 23.98
CA LYS A 289 15.44 0.91 23.48
C LYS A 289 15.86 0.65 22.04
N PHE A 290 14.91 0.23 21.22
CA PHE A 290 15.18 -0.08 19.82
C PHE A 290 15.71 1.16 19.11
N ALA A 291 16.93 1.04 18.56
CA ALA A 291 17.67 2.15 17.96
C ALA A 291 17.49 2.26 16.43
N GLY A 292 16.75 1.33 15.82
CA GLY A 292 16.48 1.36 14.39
C GLY A 292 15.34 2.31 14.01
N ALA A 293 15.09 2.41 12.71
CA ALA A 293 13.98 3.16 12.15
C ALA A 293 12.64 2.55 12.58
N VAL A 294 11.66 3.42 12.80
CA VAL A 294 10.29 3.06 13.17
C VAL A 294 9.41 3.73 12.13
N LEU A 295 8.69 2.95 11.34
CA LEU A 295 7.81 3.42 10.29
C LEU A 295 6.37 3.11 10.67
N ILE A 296 5.43 3.96 10.25
CA ILE A 296 4.01 3.60 10.21
C ILE A 296 3.63 3.43 8.75
N ALA A 297 3.01 2.30 8.42
CA ALA A 297 2.42 2.05 7.11
C ALA A 297 0.90 2.06 7.26
N VAL A 298 0.22 2.86 6.45
CA VAL A 298 -1.24 3.02 6.48
C VAL A 298 -1.73 3.44 5.10
N HIS A 299 -2.77 2.81 4.57
CA HIS A 299 -3.19 3.05 3.18
C HIS A 299 -3.66 4.49 2.96
N HIS A 300 -4.62 4.96 3.76
CA HIS A 300 -5.11 6.33 3.66
C HIS A 300 -4.05 7.32 4.20
N PRO A 301 -3.69 8.37 3.44
CA PRO A 301 -2.67 9.30 3.86
C PRO A 301 -3.17 10.25 4.98
N PRO A 302 -2.35 10.50 6.01
CA PRO A 302 -2.61 11.59 6.95
C PRO A 302 -2.67 12.95 6.27
N TYR A 303 -1.77 13.22 5.32
CA TYR A 303 -1.71 14.46 4.53
C TYR A 303 -1.82 14.19 3.04
N VAL A 304 -2.63 14.99 2.36
CA VAL A 304 -2.56 15.20 0.91
C VAL A 304 -2.33 16.68 0.64
N ALA A 305 -1.84 17.02 -0.55
CA ALA A 305 -1.58 18.40 -0.90
C ALA A 305 -2.90 19.17 -0.94
N VAL A 306 -2.97 20.34 -0.30
CA VAL A 306 -4.12 21.22 -0.34
C VAL A 306 -3.77 22.54 -1.00
N ASN A 307 -4.75 23.21 -1.58
CA ASN A 307 -4.65 24.61 -1.96
C ASN A 307 -4.76 25.47 -0.68
N PRO A 308 -3.69 26.12 -0.21
CA PRO A 308 -3.72 26.83 1.07
C PRO A 308 -4.69 28.01 1.08
N SER A 309 -4.89 28.65 -0.07
CA SER A 309 -5.79 29.80 -0.21
C SER A 309 -7.27 29.41 -0.22
N ARG A 310 -7.60 28.18 -0.66
CA ARG A 310 -8.99 27.71 -0.78
C ARG A 310 -9.38 26.65 0.25
N LYS A 311 -8.42 26.12 1.02
CA LYS A 311 -8.60 25.01 1.97
C LYS A 311 -9.31 23.81 1.33
N MET A 312 -8.91 23.46 0.11
CA MET A 312 -9.42 22.31 -0.63
C MET A 312 -8.27 21.40 -1.04
N ASN A 313 -8.52 20.10 -1.07
CA ASN A 313 -7.56 19.11 -1.58
C ASN A 313 -7.16 19.42 -3.03
N LEU A 314 -5.89 19.19 -3.34
CA LEU A 314 -5.39 19.07 -4.70
C LEU A 314 -5.51 17.59 -5.09
N GLY A 315 -6.18 17.29 -6.20
CA GLY A 315 -6.57 15.93 -6.56
C GLY A 315 -7.94 15.53 -6.01
N ARG A 316 -8.26 14.23 -6.02
CA ARG A 316 -9.59 13.71 -5.64
C ARG A 316 -9.68 13.20 -4.21
N HIS A 317 -8.56 12.75 -3.64
CA HIS A 317 -8.49 12.12 -2.32
C HIS A 317 -8.25 13.14 -1.21
N GLY A 318 -8.57 12.75 0.03
CA GLY A 318 -8.53 13.57 1.22
C GLY A 318 -7.46 13.21 2.24
N SER A 319 -7.24 14.15 3.16
CA SER A 319 -6.40 13.92 4.33
C SER A 319 -7.18 13.15 5.41
N SER A 320 -6.47 12.45 6.29
CA SER A 320 -7.06 11.68 7.39
C SER A 320 -6.71 12.27 8.77
N PRO A 321 -7.27 13.45 9.14
CA PRO A 321 -6.85 14.19 10.33
C PRO A 321 -7.15 13.48 11.66
N PHE A 322 -8.31 12.82 11.79
CA PHE A 322 -8.66 12.11 13.02
C PHE A 322 -7.83 10.83 13.22
N MET A 323 -7.51 10.13 12.14
CA MET A 323 -6.55 9.02 12.18
C MET A 323 -5.15 9.50 12.59
N LEU A 324 -4.71 10.66 12.09
CA LEU A 324 -3.46 11.27 12.54
C LEU A 324 -3.52 11.64 14.03
N GLN A 325 -4.64 12.19 14.50
CA GLN A 325 -4.85 12.52 15.91
C GLN A 325 -4.76 11.28 16.82
N ASP A 326 -5.32 10.16 16.40
CA ASP A 326 -5.18 8.87 17.11
C ASP A 326 -3.71 8.46 17.21
N ILE A 327 -2.99 8.46 16.07
CA ILE A 327 -1.56 8.11 16.01
C ILE A 327 -0.73 9.03 16.92
N ASP A 328 -0.95 10.34 16.81
CA ASP A 328 -0.25 11.36 17.60
C ASP A 328 -0.50 11.19 19.09
N THR A 329 -1.74 10.89 19.48
CA THR A 329 -2.13 10.67 20.88
C THR A 329 -1.35 9.49 21.46
N ILE A 330 -1.26 8.37 20.74
CA ILE A 330 -0.49 7.22 21.21
C ILE A 330 1.02 7.53 21.22
N CYS A 331 1.55 8.22 20.21
CA CYS A 331 2.96 8.62 20.17
C CYS A 331 3.32 9.55 21.34
N ALA A 332 2.47 10.52 21.67
CA ALA A 332 2.63 11.41 22.81
C ALA A 332 2.60 10.64 24.14
N ASN A 333 1.62 9.74 24.32
CA ASN A 333 1.44 8.95 25.54
C ASN A 333 2.61 7.98 25.79
N THR A 334 3.14 7.37 24.73
CA THR A 334 4.28 6.44 24.83
C THR A 334 5.62 7.17 24.85
N GLY A 335 5.71 8.37 24.28
CA GLY A 335 6.94 9.12 24.08
C GLY A 335 7.81 8.56 22.94
N VAL A 336 7.27 7.69 22.10
CA VAL A 336 7.93 7.15 20.91
C VAL A 336 7.19 7.66 19.68
N TRP A 337 7.94 8.22 18.73
CA TRP A 337 7.39 8.69 17.46
C TRP A 337 8.04 7.94 16.30
N ALA A 338 7.27 7.73 15.23
CA ALA A 338 7.80 7.20 13.98
C ALA A 338 8.82 8.17 13.34
N HIS A 339 9.74 7.59 12.58
CA HIS A 339 10.72 8.31 11.79
C HIS A 339 10.18 8.67 10.39
N ALA A 340 9.19 7.94 9.89
CA ALA A 340 8.40 8.33 8.71
C ALA A 340 7.03 7.63 8.71
N ILE A 341 6.07 8.19 7.96
CA ILE A 341 4.77 7.56 7.66
C ILE A 341 4.64 7.35 6.16
N LEU A 342 4.26 6.14 5.74
CA LEU A 342 4.09 5.73 4.35
C LEU A 342 2.63 5.41 4.06
N SER A 343 2.13 5.90 2.93
CA SER A 343 0.73 5.72 2.50
C SER A 343 0.56 5.57 0.99
N GLY A 344 -0.59 5.03 0.57
CA GLY A 344 -1.02 4.91 -0.82
C GLY A 344 -2.22 5.82 -1.08
N HIS A 345 -3.28 5.27 -1.67
CA HIS A 345 -4.63 5.81 -1.85
C HIS A 345 -4.73 7.00 -2.83
N ALA A 346 -3.93 8.04 -2.64
CA ALA A 346 -3.89 9.11 -3.64
C ALA A 346 -3.02 8.65 -4.81
N HIS A 347 -3.60 8.58 -6.02
CA HIS A 347 -2.92 8.00 -7.19
C HIS A 347 -1.84 8.89 -7.83
N ASN A 348 -0.84 9.26 -7.04
CA ASN A 348 0.34 10.06 -7.35
C ASN A 348 1.41 9.85 -6.26
N TYR A 349 2.60 10.38 -6.49
CA TYR A 349 3.62 10.54 -5.47
C TYR A 349 3.50 11.90 -4.80
N GLN A 350 3.57 11.95 -3.48
CA GLN A 350 3.65 13.19 -2.70
C GLN A 350 4.59 13.01 -1.51
N ARG A 351 5.44 13.99 -1.23
CA ARG A 351 6.26 14.03 -0.02
C ARG A 351 6.01 15.29 0.79
N PHE A 352 5.82 15.10 2.09
CA PHE A 352 5.72 16.17 3.07
C PHE A 352 6.78 16.02 4.14
N THR A 353 7.22 17.14 4.70
CA THR A 353 7.94 17.18 5.98
C THR A 353 7.03 17.79 7.02
N ARG A 354 6.76 17.03 8.09
CA ARG A 354 6.09 17.54 9.29
C ARG A 354 7.14 17.91 10.34
N TYR A 355 7.07 19.14 10.78
CA TYR A 355 7.84 19.68 11.90
C TYR A 355 6.95 19.67 13.13
N LEU A 356 7.33 18.89 14.14
CA LEU A 356 6.65 18.84 15.43
C LEU A 356 7.71 18.74 16.54
N ASP A 357 7.71 19.72 17.44
CA ASP A 357 8.83 19.96 18.36
C ASP A 357 10.15 20.08 17.59
N ASN A 358 11.16 19.28 17.95
CA ASN A 358 12.47 19.22 17.27
C ASN A 358 12.55 18.10 16.22
N ARG A 359 11.42 17.47 15.87
CA ARG A 359 11.38 16.33 14.93
C ARG A 359 10.96 16.80 13.54
N GLU A 360 11.65 16.29 12.53
CA GLU A 360 11.35 16.49 11.11
C GLU A 360 10.99 15.11 10.52
N THR A 361 9.70 14.85 10.37
CA THR A 361 9.17 13.53 10.00
C THR A 361 8.65 13.56 8.56
N PRO A 362 9.19 12.73 7.65
CA PRO A 362 8.61 12.55 6.33
C PRO A 362 7.26 11.84 6.38
N PHE A 363 6.29 12.38 5.65
CA PHE A 363 5.04 11.72 5.30
C PHE A 363 5.05 11.54 3.79
N VAL A 364 4.97 10.30 3.32
CA VAL A 364 5.14 9.96 1.91
C VAL A 364 3.92 9.21 1.40
N VAL A 365 3.34 9.72 0.33
CA VAL A 365 2.27 9.08 -0.44
C VAL A 365 2.90 8.49 -1.70
N ALA A 366 2.69 7.20 -1.92
CA ALA A 366 3.16 6.45 -3.08
C ALA A 366 2.03 5.56 -3.62
N GLY A 367 0.89 6.18 -3.93
CA GLY A 367 -0.29 5.48 -4.47
C GLY A 367 -0.31 5.42 -5.99
N ASN A 368 0.83 5.61 -6.65
CA ASN A 368 0.96 5.56 -8.10
C ASN A 368 1.63 4.25 -8.57
N GLY A 369 1.25 3.11 -7.99
CA GLY A 369 1.84 1.82 -8.30
C GLY A 369 1.34 1.14 -9.58
N GLY A 370 0.25 1.63 -10.18
CA GLY A 370 -0.30 1.04 -11.41
C GLY A 370 -1.74 1.43 -11.71
N HIS A 371 -2.46 1.94 -10.71
CA HIS A 371 -3.85 2.35 -10.83
C HIS A 371 -4.03 3.83 -11.22
N ALA A 372 -5.01 4.07 -12.09
CA ALA A 372 -5.53 5.35 -12.58
C ALA A 372 -4.92 6.65 -12.00
N LEU A 373 -3.76 7.08 -12.52
CA LEU A 373 -3.06 8.30 -12.11
C LEU A 373 -3.97 9.53 -12.00
N GLN A 374 -3.74 10.31 -10.96
CA GLN A 374 -4.49 11.51 -10.66
C GLN A 374 -3.59 12.72 -10.53
N ARG A 375 -3.85 13.71 -11.39
CA ARG A 375 -3.18 15.00 -11.33
C ARG A 375 -3.63 15.81 -10.10
N LEU A 376 -2.68 16.51 -9.50
CA LEU A 376 -2.93 17.49 -8.45
C LEU A 376 -3.44 18.82 -9.02
N THR A 377 -3.19 19.07 -10.32
CA THR A 377 -3.67 20.26 -11.03
C THR A 377 -4.56 19.91 -12.22
N GLY A 378 -5.46 20.83 -12.58
CA GLY A 378 -6.33 20.68 -13.75
C GLY A 378 -5.52 20.68 -15.04
N TYR A 379 -6.02 20.00 -16.09
CA TYR A 379 -5.36 19.95 -17.39
C TYR A 379 -5.02 21.34 -17.93
N GLY A 380 -3.77 21.53 -18.37
CA GLY A 380 -3.27 22.82 -18.86
C GLY A 380 -2.88 23.83 -17.78
N SER A 381 -3.06 23.51 -16.49
CA SER A 381 -2.52 24.32 -15.39
C SER A 381 -1.01 24.17 -15.31
N PRO A 382 -0.28 25.21 -14.85
CA PRO A 382 1.14 25.08 -14.58
C PRO A 382 1.38 24.05 -13.46
N ALA A 383 2.56 23.42 -13.49
CA ALA A 383 3.04 22.59 -12.38
C ALA A 383 3.04 23.38 -11.08
N LEU A 384 2.78 22.70 -9.96
CA LEU A 384 2.87 23.28 -8.64
C LEU A 384 4.33 23.61 -8.34
N ARG A 385 4.56 24.69 -7.59
CA ARG A 385 5.88 25.00 -7.05
C ARG A 385 5.99 24.41 -5.66
N THR A 386 6.98 23.55 -5.46
CA THR A 386 7.39 23.06 -4.14
C THR A 386 8.81 23.56 -3.82
N PRO A 387 9.20 23.68 -2.54
CA PRO A 387 8.39 23.40 -1.35
C PRO A 387 7.26 24.43 -1.11
N ALA A 388 6.14 23.99 -0.52
CA ALA A 388 4.99 24.85 -0.18
C ALA A 388 4.42 24.52 1.21
N ILE A 389 4.11 25.54 2.01
CA ILE A 389 3.50 25.34 3.34
C ILE A 389 2.07 24.83 3.19
N GLN A 390 1.73 23.80 3.95
CA GLN A 390 0.41 23.16 3.99
C GLN A 390 -0.35 23.51 5.26
N THR A 391 -1.65 23.20 5.27
CA THR A 391 -2.48 23.38 6.46
C THR A 391 -2.05 22.37 7.53
N PRO A 392 -1.73 22.81 8.77
CA PRO A 392 -1.42 21.89 9.86
C PRO A 392 -2.65 21.05 10.24
N LEU A 393 -2.42 19.82 10.67
CA LEU A 393 -3.48 18.89 11.09
C LEU A 393 -3.45 18.56 12.59
N SER A 394 -2.49 19.08 13.34
CA SER A 394 -2.37 18.86 14.79
C SER A 394 -2.68 20.12 15.57
N ASP A 395 -3.88 20.67 15.37
CA ASP A 395 -4.38 21.88 16.05
C ASP A 395 -3.41 23.09 16.01
N GLY A 396 -2.60 23.17 14.94
CA GLY A 396 -1.61 24.23 14.74
C GLY A 396 -0.30 24.06 15.53
N GLN A 397 -0.09 22.92 16.19
CA GLN A 397 1.17 22.61 16.88
C GLN A 397 2.28 22.17 15.91
N ASP A 398 1.89 21.65 14.75
CA ASP A 398 2.80 21.26 13.69
C ASP A 398 2.94 22.34 12.60
N LYS A 399 4.06 22.29 11.89
CA LYS A 399 4.22 22.93 10.58
C LYS A 399 4.41 21.82 9.55
N VAL A 400 3.73 21.94 8.41
CA VAL A 400 3.82 20.96 7.33
C VAL A 400 4.27 21.64 6.05
N VAL A 401 5.25 21.06 5.39
CA VAL A 401 5.76 21.51 4.09
C VAL A 401 5.53 20.39 3.08
N PHE A 402 4.85 20.70 1.98
CA PHE A 402 4.77 19.85 0.79
C PHE A 402 6.04 20.05 -0.02
N GLU A 403 6.90 19.04 -0.03
CA GLU A 403 8.29 19.12 -0.48
C GLU A 403 8.42 18.80 -1.97
N ASN A 404 7.77 17.73 -2.43
CA ASN A 404 7.88 17.26 -3.81
C ASN A 404 6.70 16.35 -4.18
N TYR A 405 6.50 16.12 -5.48
CA TYR A 405 5.45 15.26 -6.00
C TYR A 405 5.73 14.80 -7.44
N ASP A 406 5.05 13.73 -7.85
CA ASP A 406 4.89 13.33 -9.24
C ASP A 406 3.45 12.87 -9.44
N ASP A 407 2.70 13.62 -10.24
CA ASP A 407 1.29 13.39 -10.54
C ASP A 407 1.05 12.92 -11.99
N THR A 408 2.12 12.49 -12.65
CA THR A 408 2.14 12.11 -14.07
C THR A 408 2.78 10.76 -14.35
N GLY A 409 3.67 10.27 -13.48
CA GLY A 409 4.31 8.97 -13.57
C GLY A 409 3.72 7.94 -12.60
N TYR A 410 3.82 6.67 -12.98
CA TYR A 410 3.77 5.57 -12.01
C TYR A 410 5.14 5.40 -11.37
N GLY A 411 5.24 4.81 -10.18
CA GLY A 411 6.51 4.62 -9.50
C GLY A 411 6.41 3.81 -8.22
N TYR A 412 7.53 3.72 -7.52
CA TYR A 412 7.63 3.05 -6.22
C TYR A 412 8.65 3.75 -5.33
N LEU A 413 8.67 3.37 -4.07
CA LEU A 413 9.66 3.80 -3.10
C LEU A 413 10.74 2.73 -2.91
N ARG A 414 11.99 3.17 -2.84
CA ARG A 414 13.12 2.36 -2.35
C ARG A 414 13.59 2.93 -1.02
N LEU A 415 13.59 2.11 0.01
CA LEU A 415 13.97 2.50 1.36
C LEU A 415 15.31 1.86 1.71
N ILE A 416 16.23 2.68 2.22
CA ILE A 416 17.57 2.27 2.64
C ILE A 416 17.71 2.59 4.13
N VAL A 417 17.99 1.58 4.94
CA VAL A 417 18.01 1.73 6.40
C VAL A 417 19.27 1.12 6.98
N ASN A 418 19.97 1.87 7.82
CA ASN A 418 21.11 1.40 8.61
C ASN A 418 20.93 1.80 10.09
N SER A 419 21.95 1.62 10.91
CA SER A 419 21.89 1.92 12.35
C SER A 419 21.75 3.41 12.70
N SER A 420 21.94 4.31 11.73
CA SER A 420 21.95 5.77 11.93
C SER A 420 20.98 6.54 11.05
N GLN A 421 20.62 6.02 9.88
CA GLN A 421 19.85 6.75 8.87
C GLN A 421 18.73 5.88 8.28
N LEU A 422 17.60 6.54 8.03
CA LEU A 422 16.52 6.09 7.16
C LEU A 422 16.50 6.99 5.94
N ARG A 423 16.74 6.44 4.75
CA ARG A 423 16.58 7.14 3.47
C ARG A 423 15.41 6.55 2.70
N ILE A 424 14.57 7.43 2.16
CA ILE A 424 13.43 7.10 1.31
C ILE A 424 13.69 7.74 -0.04
N GLU A 425 13.63 6.94 -1.09
CA GLU A 425 13.85 7.32 -2.48
C GLU A 425 12.59 7.06 -3.29
N TYR A 426 12.18 8.01 -4.14
CA TYR A 426 11.13 7.81 -5.13
C TYR A 426 11.74 7.54 -6.50
N HIS A 427 11.26 6.48 -7.14
CA HIS A 427 11.71 6.02 -8.44
C HIS A 427 10.52 5.92 -9.41
N PRO A 428 10.36 6.87 -10.35
CA PRO A 428 9.32 6.77 -11.34
C PRO A 428 9.65 5.70 -12.37
N ALA A 429 8.64 4.94 -12.76
CA ALA A 429 8.76 3.85 -13.72
C ALA A 429 9.08 4.34 -15.14
N SER A 430 8.76 5.61 -15.45
CA SER A 430 9.09 6.26 -16.72
C SER A 430 10.59 6.38 -17.01
N ASP A 431 11.45 6.29 -15.99
CA ASP A 431 12.90 6.36 -16.17
C ASP A 431 13.49 5.05 -16.72
N GLY A 432 12.68 3.99 -16.74
CA GLY A 432 13.05 2.65 -17.16
C GLY A 432 13.92 1.90 -16.15
N ASP A 433 14.11 0.62 -16.41
CA ASP A 433 14.67 -0.36 -15.46
C ASP A 433 16.16 -0.14 -15.15
N SER A 434 16.90 0.45 -16.08
CA SER A 434 18.33 0.72 -15.87
C SER A 434 18.60 1.92 -14.97
N ALA A 435 17.63 2.81 -14.78
CA ALA A 435 17.80 4.00 -13.95
C ALA A 435 17.74 3.65 -12.46
N LYS A 436 18.85 3.89 -11.75
CA LYS A 436 18.99 3.69 -10.29
C LYS A 436 19.03 4.98 -9.48
N THR A 437 19.06 6.12 -10.16
CA THR A 437 19.02 7.43 -9.50
C THR A 437 17.56 7.78 -9.22
N PRO A 438 17.21 8.16 -7.99
CA PRO A 438 15.86 8.60 -7.69
C PRO A 438 15.60 10.04 -8.12
N ASP A 439 14.35 10.32 -8.49
CA ASP A 439 13.87 11.67 -8.82
C ASP A 439 13.60 12.51 -7.57
N ASP A 440 13.36 11.85 -6.44
CA ASP A 440 13.24 12.51 -5.15
C ASP A 440 13.80 11.64 -4.03
N SER A 441 14.35 12.27 -3.00
CA SER A 441 14.78 11.54 -1.81
C SER A 441 14.76 12.39 -0.55
N VAL A 442 14.62 11.73 0.59
CA VAL A 442 14.71 12.33 1.92
C VAL A 442 15.45 11.37 2.84
N THR A 443 16.26 11.90 3.75
CA THR A 443 16.98 11.10 4.75
C THR A 443 16.76 11.66 6.14
N VAL A 444 16.41 10.80 7.08
CA VAL A 444 16.23 11.10 8.50
C VAL A 444 17.41 10.52 9.27
N ASP A 445 18.08 11.33 10.08
CA ASP A 445 18.99 10.82 11.11
C ASP A 445 18.16 10.27 12.28
N LEU A 446 18.38 9.01 12.63
CA LEU A 446 17.56 8.30 13.61
C LEU A 446 17.73 8.83 15.03
N ALA A 447 18.92 9.34 15.37
CA ALA A 447 19.22 9.82 16.70
C ALA A 447 18.71 11.24 16.92
N THR A 448 18.97 12.15 15.97
CA THR A 448 18.53 13.55 16.07
C THR A 448 17.09 13.76 15.63
N ARG A 449 16.54 12.85 14.81
CA ARG A 449 15.21 12.95 14.19
C ARG A 449 15.04 14.18 13.31
N THR A 450 16.12 14.61 12.68
CA THR A 450 16.16 15.72 11.72
C THR A 450 16.49 15.20 10.33
N LEU A 451 16.09 15.95 9.31
CA LEU A 451 16.47 15.64 7.94
C LEU A 451 17.95 15.99 7.72
N VAL A 452 18.65 15.10 7.02
CA VAL A 452 20.09 15.22 6.75
C VAL A 452 20.39 14.83 5.31
N GLN A 453 21.60 15.12 4.85
CA GLN A 453 22.12 14.51 3.62
C GLN A 453 22.54 13.07 3.91
N TYR A 454 22.22 12.16 3.00
CA TYR A 454 22.59 10.75 3.12
C TYR A 454 24.11 10.58 3.17
N GLN A 455 24.58 9.78 4.12
CA GLN A 455 26.00 9.45 4.29
C GLN A 455 26.16 7.95 4.00
N VAL A 456 27.10 7.61 3.11
CA VAL A 456 27.36 6.24 2.64
C VAL A 456 28.28 5.48 3.59
#